data_AF-A0A1W9T2E3-F1
#
_entry.id   AF-A0A1W9T2E3-F1
#
_cell.length_a   1.000
_cell.length_b   1.000
_cell.length_c   1.000
_cell.angle_alpha   90.00
_cell.angle_beta   90.00
_cell.angle_gamma   90.00
#
_symmetry.space_group_name_H-M   'P 1'
#
loop_
_entity.id
_entity.type
_entity.pdbx_description
1 polymer ?
#
loop_
_entity_poly.entity_id
_entity_poly.type
_entity_poly.pdbx_seq_one_letter_code
_entity_poly.pdbx_strand_id
1 'polypeptide(L)'
;MKKLLLPLLLMGLFACNQQKNEKRMTVTYPETKKVDTIDTYFGTNVPDPYRWLEDDNSEETKAWVKAQNKVTFGYLDSIPFRDVIKAKLEELWNYEKVGSP
;
A
#
# COMPACT_ATOMS: atom_id res chain seq x y z
N MET A 1 -26.28 -29.96 -44.07
CA MET A 1 -25.54 -30.32 -42.84
C MET A 1 -24.07 -29.97 -43.05
N LYS A 2 -23.42 -29.34 -42.05
CA LYS A 2 -21.99 -28.92 -42.02
C LYS A 2 -21.59 -27.55 -42.64
N LYS A 3 -22.47 -26.53 -42.64
CA LYS A 3 -22.03 -25.11 -42.72
C LYS A 3 -22.17 -24.37 -41.38
N LEU A 4 -22.19 -25.11 -40.27
CA LEU A 4 -22.35 -24.61 -38.91
C LEU A 4 -21.06 -24.78 -38.08
N LEU A 5 -19.89 -24.65 -38.71
CA LEU A 5 -18.59 -24.78 -38.06
C LEU A 5 -17.74 -23.49 -38.13
N LEU A 6 -18.27 -22.43 -38.75
CA LEU A 6 -17.52 -21.20 -38.99
C LEU A 6 -17.65 -20.08 -37.93
N PRO A 7 -18.64 -20.01 -37.01
CA PRO A 7 -18.65 -18.95 -36.00
C PRO A 7 -17.91 -19.35 -34.70
N LEU A 8 -17.51 -20.62 -34.54
CA LEU A 8 -16.86 -21.09 -33.31
C LEU A 8 -15.37 -20.75 -33.25
N LEU A 9 -14.73 -20.49 -34.40
CA LEU A 9 -13.30 -20.18 -34.47
C LEU A 9 -12.99 -18.69 -34.22
N LEU A 10 -13.97 -17.80 -34.38
CA LEU A 10 -13.77 -16.35 -34.22
C LEU A 10 -13.87 -15.87 -32.76
N MET A 11 -14.38 -16.71 -31.85
CA MET A 11 -14.58 -16.37 -30.43
C MET A 11 -13.31 -16.58 -29.58
N GLY A 12 -12.27 -17.24 -30.13
CA GLY A 12 -11.01 -17.53 -29.42
C GLY A 12 -10.01 -16.37 -29.39
N LEU A 13 -10.15 -15.34 -30.23
CA LEU A 13 -9.18 -14.25 -30.35
C LEU A 13 -9.42 -13.07 -29.39
N PHE A 14 -10.55 -13.03 -28.68
CA PHE A 14 -10.83 -11.99 -27.67
C PHE A 14 -10.46 -12.40 -26.24
N ALA A 15 -10.08 -13.66 -26.00
CA ALA A 15 -9.83 -14.18 -24.65
C ALA A 15 -8.49 -13.73 -24.03
N CYS A 16 -7.57 -13.20 -24.83
CA CYS A 16 -6.26 -12.74 -24.35
C CYS A 16 -5.98 -11.31 -24.82
N ASN A 17 -6.75 -10.35 -24.31
CA ASN A 17 -6.32 -8.95 -24.37
C ASN A 17 -6.68 -8.19 -23.09
N GLN A 18 -6.27 -8.74 -21.94
CA GLN A 18 -6.09 -7.92 -20.75
C GLN A 18 -4.86 -7.05 -20.97
N GLN A 19 -5.08 -5.91 -21.63
CA GLN A 19 -4.14 -4.80 -21.65
C GLN A 19 -3.90 -4.42 -20.18
N LYS A 20 -2.74 -4.80 -19.63
CA LYS A 20 -2.27 -4.32 -18.33
C LYS A 20 -2.12 -2.80 -18.45
N ASN A 21 -3.17 -2.10 -18.10
CA ASN A 21 -3.16 -0.66 -17.99
C ASN A 21 -2.46 -0.35 -16.66
N GLU A 22 -1.12 -0.35 -16.66
CA GLU A 22 -0.34 0.11 -15.52
C GLU A 22 -0.51 1.62 -15.39
N LYS A 23 -1.65 2.01 -14.81
CA LYS A 23 -1.90 3.38 -14.42
C LYS A 23 -0.96 3.70 -13.28
N ARG A 24 0.20 4.31 -13.57
CA ARG A 24 1.09 4.84 -12.54
C ARG A 24 0.28 5.83 -11.69
N MET A 25 0.09 5.48 -10.43
CA MET A 25 -0.54 6.37 -9.48
C MET A 25 0.48 7.38 -8.98
N THR A 26 0.21 8.65 -9.25
CA THR A 26 0.98 9.74 -8.67
C THR A 26 0.58 9.91 -7.21
N VAL A 27 1.54 9.87 -6.30
CA VAL A 27 1.33 10.05 -4.87
C VAL A 27 1.85 11.42 -4.45
N THR A 28 1.01 12.20 -3.78
CA THR A 28 1.40 13.47 -3.16
C THR A 28 1.57 13.24 -1.66
N TYR A 29 2.80 13.39 -1.16
CA TYR A 29 3.11 13.23 0.25
C TYR A 29 2.78 14.50 1.04
N PRO A 30 2.39 14.38 2.32
CA PRO A 30 2.24 15.55 3.18
C PRO A 30 3.62 16.17 3.44
N GLU A 31 3.64 17.49 3.59
CA GLU A 31 4.83 18.19 4.03
C GLU A 31 5.23 17.71 5.43
N THR A 32 6.51 17.38 5.59
CA THR A 32 7.10 17.00 6.88
C THR A 32 8.12 18.05 7.23
N LYS A 33 7.84 18.84 8.28
CA LYS A 33 8.76 19.90 8.70
C LYS A 33 10.12 19.33 9.07
N LYS A 34 11.16 20.13 8.86
CA LYS A 34 12.51 19.89 9.35
C LYS A 34 12.81 20.88 10.46
N VAL A 35 13.51 20.42 11.50
CA VAL A 35 14.02 21.25 12.59
C VAL A 35 15.54 21.21 12.62
N ASP A 36 16.16 22.13 13.35
CA ASP A 36 17.63 22.29 13.37
C ASP A 36 18.31 21.50 14.49
N THR A 37 17.68 20.44 15.00
CA THR A 37 18.29 19.59 16.03
C THR A 37 19.56 18.94 15.49
N ILE A 38 20.66 19.08 16.24
CA ILE A 38 21.96 18.48 15.93
C ILE A 38 22.50 17.89 17.22
N ASP A 39 22.89 16.62 17.17
CA ASP A 39 23.64 15.98 18.25
C ASP A 39 25.13 15.93 17.90
N THR A 40 26.00 15.90 18.91
CA THR A 40 27.44 15.76 18.72
C THR A 40 27.95 14.46 19.33
N TYR A 41 28.48 13.57 18.50
CA TYR A 41 29.08 12.31 18.91
C TYR A 41 30.58 12.33 18.65
N PHE A 42 31.40 12.27 19.70
CA PHE A 42 32.87 12.28 19.61
C PHE A 42 33.43 13.41 18.72
N GLY A 43 32.84 14.60 18.83
CA GLY A 43 33.22 15.78 18.03
C GLY A 43 32.60 15.83 16.63
N THR A 44 31.81 14.83 16.23
CA THR A 44 31.08 14.80 14.95
C THR A 44 29.65 15.28 15.13
N ASN A 45 29.24 16.31 14.39
CA ASN A 45 27.87 16.82 14.39
C ASN A 45 26.97 15.96 13.48
N VAL A 46 25.82 15.53 14.00
CA VAL A 46 24.83 14.70 13.31
C VAL A 46 23.48 15.41 13.37
N PRO A 47 22.99 15.98 12.25
CA PRO A 47 21.67 16.59 12.20
C PRO A 47 20.56 15.55 12.30
N ASP A 48 19.56 15.83 13.14
CA ASP A 48 18.33 15.06 13.24
C ASP A 48 17.12 15.96 12.96
N PRO A 49 16.82 16.20 11.66
CA PRO A 49 15.79 17.14 11.27
C PRO A 49 14.37 16.71 11.64
N TYR A 50 14.18 15.47 12.10
CA TYR A 50 12.88 14.91 12.43
C TYR A 50 12.75 14.52 13.91
N ARG A 51 13.66 14.98 14.78
CA ARG A 51 13.60 14.79 16.25
C ARG A 51 12.21 15.01 16.84
N TRP A 52 11.45 15.97 16.30
CA TRP A 52 10.10 16.28 16.77
C TRP A 52 9.10 15.12 16.63
N LEU A 53 9.34 14.17 15.72
CA LEU A 53 8.52 12.96 15.58
C LEU A 53 8.74 11.93 16.70
N GLU A 54 9.80 12.09 17.52
CA GLU A 54 10.07 11.21 18.66
C GLU A 54 9.10 11.42 19.83
N ASP A 55 8.45 12.59 19.93
CA ASP A 55 7.35 12.81 20.87
C ASP A 55 6.05 12.22 20.31
N ASP A 56 5.76 10.99 20.72
CA ASP A 56 4.61 10.19 20.34
C ASP A 56 3.27 10.72 20.90
N ASN A 57 3.33 11.59 21.93
CA ASN A 57 2.16 12.17 22.57
C ASN A 57 1.83 13.58 22.07
N SER A 58 2.72 14.22 21.31
CA SER A 58 2.50 15.55 20.74
C SER A 58 1.31 15.58 19.76
N GLU A 59 0.60 16.71 19.73
CA GLU A 59 -0.47 16.93 18.76
C GLU A 59 0.08 17.00 17.32
N GLU A 60 1.33 17.41 17.16
CA GLU A 60 1.96 17.52 15.86
C GLU A 60 2.29 16.14 15.26
N THR A 61 2.89 15.23 16.04
CA THR A 61 3.13 13.85 15.60
C THR A 61 1.81 13.15 15.29
N LYS A 62 0.76 13.34 16.13
CA LYS A 62 -0.58 12.82 15.84
C LYS A 62 -1.14 13.34 14.53
N ALA A 63 -0.99 14.64 14.24
CA ALA A 63 -1.44 15.24 12.99
C ALA A 63 -0.68 14.69 11.78
N TRP A 64 0.65 14.53 11.91
CA TRP A 64 1.49 13.95 10.87
C TRP A 64 1.13 12.49 10.57
N VAL A 65 0.94 11.65 11.60
CA VAL A 65 0.51 10.26 11.44
C VAL A 65 -0.83 10.19 10.70
N LYS A 66 -1.81 11.03 11.05
CA LYS A 66 -3.09 11.10 10.34
C LYS A 66 -2.91 11.48 8.87
N ALA A 67 -2.05 12.45 8.57
CA ALA A 67 -1.77 12.88 7.20
C ALA A 67 -1.10 11.78 6.37
N GLN A 68 -0.12 11.06 6.96
CA GLN A 68 0.54 9.92 6.32
C GLN A 68 -0.44 8.78 6.06
N ASN A 69 -1.24 8.40 7.07
CA ASN A 69 -2.28 7.37 6.91
C ASN A 69 -3.26 7.71 5.79
N LYS A 70 -3.65 8.99 5.64
CA LYS A 70 -4.52 9.42 4.54
C LYS A 70 -3.90 9.13 3.17
N VAL A 71 -2.61 9.37 3.01
CA VAL A 71 -1.88 9.04 1.76
C VAL A 71 -1.80 7.53 1.56
N THR A 72 -1.41 6.80 2.60
CA THR A 72 -1.30 5.34 2.55
C THR A 72 -2.62 4.68 2.18
N PHE A 73 -3.69 4.97 2.92
CA PHE A 73 -5.00 4.37 2.63
C PHE A 73 -5.57 4.89 1.30
N GLY A 74 -5.39 6.16 0.96
CA GLY A 74 -5.78 6.66 -0.37
C GLY A 74 -5.09 5.92 -1.52
N TYR A 75 -3.83 5.51 -1.34
CA TYR A 75 -3.14 4.65 -2.29
C TYR A 75 -3.70 3.23 -2.27
N LEU A 76 -3.75 2.59 -1.10
CA LEU A 76 -4.17 1.19 -0.95
C LEU A 76 -5.62 0.94 -1.37
N ASP A 77 -6.51 1.89 -1.17
CA ASP A 77 -7.94 1.78 -1.50
C ASP A 77 -8.18 1.78 -3.02
N SER A 78 -7.22 2.27 -3.80
CA SER A 78 -7.29 2.20 -5.27
C SER A 78 -6.89 0.84 -5.84
N ILE A 79 -6.37 -0.08 -5.02
CA ILE A 79 -5.93 -1.41 -5.45
C ILE A 79 -7.17 -2.33 -5.53
N PRO A 80 -7.63 -2.73 -6.73
CA PRO A 80 -8.95 -3.34 -6.91
C PRO A 80 -9.10 -4.73 -6.29
N PHE A 81 -7.99 -5.41 -6.01
CA PHE A 81 -7.97 -6.77 -5.46
C PHE A 81 -7.57 -6.82 -3.98
N ARG A 82 -7.40 -5.68 -3.31
CA ARG A 82 -6.98 -5.64 -1.90
C ARG A 82 -7.95 -6.39 -0.98
N ASP A 83 -9.25 -6.16 -1.15
CA ASP A 83 -10.28 -6.81 -0.31
C ASP A 83 -10.40 -8.31 -0.61
N VAL A 84 -10.16 -8.72 -1.86
CA VAL A 84 -10.12 -10.14 -2.25
C VAL A 84 -8.98 -10.87 -1.52
N ILE A 85 -7.79 -10.25 -1.47
CA ILE A 85 -6.65 -10.81 -0.73
C ILE A 85 -6.97 -10.91 0.76
N LYS A 86 -7.52 -9.85 1.35
CA LYS A 86 -7.91 -9.84 2.77
C LYS A 86 -8.87 -10.99 3.09
N ALA A 87 -9.94 -11.15 2.31
CA ALA A 87 -10.91 -12.22 2.51
C ALA A 87 -10.27 -13.62 2.38
N LYS A 88 -9.35 -13.80 1.44
CA LYS A 88 -8.65 -15.09 1.27
C LYS A 88 -7.74 -15.41 2.47
N LEU A 89 -7.04 -14.40 2.99
CA LEU A 89 -6.21 -14.57 4.18
C LEU A 89 -7.06 -14.90 5.41
N GLU A 90 -8.21 -14.24 5.59
CA GLU A 90 -9.15 -14.54 6.67
C GLU A 90 -9.66 -15.99 6.61
N GLU A 91 -10.04 -16.48 5.42
CA GLU A 91 -10.45 -17.87 5.19
C GLU A 91 -9.34 -18.86 5.60
N LEU A 92 -8.11 -18.61 5.14
CA LEU A 92 -6.97 -19.50 5.38
C LEU A 92 -6.49 -19.47 6.83
N TRP A 93 -6.64 -18.34 7.52
CA TRP A 93 -6.17 -18.19 8.90
C TRP A 93 -7.13 -18.84 9.91
N ASN A 94 -8.42 -18.94 9.58
CA ASN A 94 -9.47 -19.40 10.48
C ASN A 94 -9.51 -20.93 10.63
N TYR A 95 -8.50 -21.48 11.31
CA TYR A 95 -8.41 -22.89 11.69
C TYR A 95 -7.89 -23.05 13.13
N GLU A 96 -8.20 -24.18 13.75
CA GLU A 96 -7.79 -24.52 15.11
C GLU A 96 -6.26 -24.56 15.25
N LYS A 97 -5.74 -23.93 16.31
CA LYS A 97 -4.31 -23.91 16.63
C LYS A 97 -4.14 -24.31 18.10
N VAL A 98 -3.38 -25.37 18.33
CA VAL A 98 -3.06 -25.86 19.67
C VAL A 98 -1.57 -25.64 19.91
N GLY A 99 -1.24 -24.94 21.01
CA GLY A 99 0.13 -24.71 21.44
C GLY A 99 0.68 -25.90 22.25
N SER A 100 1.94 -25.82 22.66
CA SER A 100 2.50 -26.76 23.63
C SER A 100 1.72 -26.71 24.96
N PRO A 101 1.56 -27.84 25.65
CA PRO A 101 0.91 -27.90 26.96
C PRO A 101 1.66 -27.07 28.02
#